data_AF-A0A497YFB7-F1
#
_entry.id   AF-A0A497YFB7-F1
#
_cell.length_a   1.000
_cell.length_b   1.000
_cell.length_c   1.000
_cell.angle_alpha   90.00
_cell.angle_beta   90.00
_cell.angle_gamma   90.00
#
_symmetry.space_group_name_H-M   'P 1'
#
loop_
_entity.id
_entity.type
_entity.pdbx_description
1 polymer ?
#
loop_
_entity_poly.entity_id
_entity_poly.type
_entity_poly.pdbx_seq_one_letter_code
_entity_poly.pdbx_strand_id
1 'polypeptide(L)'
;MKKFLVQPFILVALTLVLIACSNREEPVVPQDSMGDETQTTDAQTSDSQNNQESSATSLIQLPENYEEGVLYTTVTRGSAFEELFTSEEAIEAVQNGEPVPSGTVMTLKIYEDEVLDRIFVMEKRDDWDPEILPEQRNGEWAYQSFDPEGALNEGEDIGRCISCHAGQENDDFLYKLDEMKTYDLEALAGQEDSAAFQFADSHSSGWGVMEVDADSGQALTQVAQGGENLLTNGPESQKVVQDVLLRMYINGLES
;
A
#
# COMPACT_ATOMS: atom_id res chain seq x y z
N MET A 1 1.56 71.96 -23.94
CA MET A 1 0.37 71.08 -23.86
C MET A 1 0.64 70.14 -22.68
N LYS A 2 0.19 70.32 -21.42
CA LYS A 2 -1.18 70.39 -20.85
C LYS A 2 -1.98 69.13 -21.28
N LYS A 3 -2.48 68.20 -20.43
CA LYS A 3 -2.91 68.20 -19.01
C LYS A 3 -3.00 66.76 -18.43
N PHE A 4 -3.08 66.71 -17.09
CA PHE A 4 -3.47 65.65 -16.15
C PHE A 4 -4.89 65.04 -16.35
N LEU A 5 -5.10 63.80 -15.86
CA LEU A 5 -6.33 63.21 -15.22
C LEU A 5 -6.01 61.73 -14.89
N VAL A 6 -5.76 61.25 -13.65
CA VAL A 6 -6.55 61.10 -12.40
C VAL A 6 -7.64 60.01 -12.44
N GLN A 7 -7.29 58.81 -11.91
CA GLN A 7 -8.05 57.84 -11.05
C GLN A 7 -9.42 57.23 -11.51
N PRO A 8 -9.94 56.10 -10.91
CA PRO A 8 -9.77 55.66 -9.51
C PRO A 8 -9.54 54.16 -9.21
N PHE A 9 -8.98 53.98 -8.00
CA PHE A 9 -9.04 52.81 -7.12
C PHE A 9 -10.50 52.33 -6.95
N ILE A 10 -10.74 51.03 -7.08
CA ILE A 10 -11.99 50.39 -6.63
C ILE A 10 -11.72 49.75 -5.27
N LEU A 11 -12.28 50.41 -4.26
CA LEU A 11 -12.49 49.95 -2.90
C LEU A 11 -13.61 48.89 -2.93
N VAL A 12 -13.30 47.60 -2.73
CA VAL A 12 -14.34 46.60 -2.47
C VAL A 12 -14.45 46.44 -0.96
N ALA A 13 -15.58 46.92 -0.46
CA ALA A 13 -15.96 46.93 0.94
C ALA A 13 -16.26 45.52 1.45
N LEU A 14 -15.75 45.26 2.63
CA LEU A 14 -16.16 44.24 3.57
C LEU A 14 -17.66 44.41 3.91
N THR A 15 -18.50 43.43 3.60
CA THR A 15 -19.84 43.31 4.20
C THR A 15 -20.07 41.88 4.68
N LEU A 16 -20.06 41.71 6.01
CA LEU A 16 -20.68 40.60 6.71
C LEU A 16 -22.18 40.56 6.38
N VAL A 17 -22.72 39.38 6.05
CA VAL A 17 -24.14 39.07 6.24
C VAL A 17 -24.23 37.82 7.10
N LEU A 18 -24.94 37.97 8.22
CA LEU A 18 -25.21 37.01 9.26
C LEU A 18 -26.14 35.90 8.77
N ILE A 19 -25.89 34.70 9.29
CA ILE A 19 -26.76 33.53 9.30
C ILE A 19 -28.07 33.84 10.06
N ALA A 20 -29.22 33.45 9.50
CA ALA A 20 -30.40 33.14 10.31
C ALA A 20 -31.25 32.07 9.60
N CYS A 21 -31.54 31.02 10.35
CA CYS A 21 -32.30 29.83 10.00
C CYS A 21 -33.75 30.15 9.57
N SER A 22 -34.25 29.51 8.52
CA SER A 22 -35.70 29.43 8.27
C SER A 22 -36.26 28.18 8.95
N ASN A 23 -36.90 28.38 10.11
CA ASN A 23 -38.00 27.54 10.54
C ASN A 23 -39.27 28.07 9.87
N ARG A 24 -40.00 27.20 9.17
CA ARG A 24 -41.34 27.50 8.67
C ARG A 24 -42.35 26.78 9.56
N GLU A 25 -42.97 27.53 10.46
CA GLU A 25 -44.21 27.14 11.13
C GLU A 25 -45.38 27.51 10.22
N GLU A 26 -46.31 26.57 10.00
CA GLU A 26 -47.64 26.84 9.46
C GLU A 26 -48.70 26.07 10.25
N PRO A 27 -49.97 26.53 10.25
CA PRO A 27 -50.76 26.64 11.47
C PRO A 27 -51.78 25.51 11.67
N VAL A 28 -52.09 25.29 12.96
CA VAL A 28 -53.10 24.35 13.47
C VAL A 28 -54.52 24.84 13.19
N VAL A 29 -55.36 23.95 12.65
CA VAL A 29 -56.84 24.05 12.68
C VAL A 29 -57.38 22.82 13.43
N PRO A 30 -58.27 22.97 14.43
CA PRO A 30 -58.80 21.84 15.19
C PRO A 30 -60.17 21.37 14.66
N GLN A 31 -60.35 20.05 14.54
CA GLN A 31 -61.68 19.45 14.47
C GLN A 31 -61.76 18.27 15.44
N ASP A 32 -62.63 18.43 16.44
CA ASP A 32 -63.18 17.36 17.27
C ASP A 32 -64.04 16.41 16.42
N SER A 33 -63.93 15.09 16.67
CA SER A 33 -65.06 14.23 17.07
C SER A 33 -64.78 12.73 16.85
N MET A 34 -64.59 12.02 17.96
CA MET A 34 -65.14 10.70 18.32
C MET A 34 -64.89 9.49 17.40
N GLY A 35 -64.22 8.47 17.96
CA GLY A 35 -64.25 7.10 17.40
C GLY A 35 -63.25 6.13 18.03
N ASP A 36 -63.63 5.59 19.19
CA ASP A 36 -63.44 4.20 19.65
C ASP A 36 -62.02 3.58 19.78
N GLU A 37 -61.77 3.07 20.99
CA GLU A 37 -60.62 2.23 21.34
C GLU A 37 -60.71 0.88 20.61
N THR A 38 -59.63 0.44 19.97
CA THR A 38 -59.19 -0.96 20.02
C THR A 38 -57.70 -1.02 19.77
N GLN A 39 -56.97 -1.46 20.80
CA GLN A 39 -55.59 -1.89 20.71
C GLN A 39 -55.47 -3.07 19.75
N THR A 40 -54.66 -2.96 18.71
CA THR A 40 -53.85 -4.09 18.26
C THR A 40 -52.53 -3.54 17.72
N THR A 41 -51.46 -4.13 18.26
CA THR A 41 -50.06 -3.97 17.93
C THR A 41 -49.80 -4.01 16.43
N ASP A 42 -49.06 -3.04 15.88
CA ASP A 42 -48.14 -3.26 14.78
C ASP A 42 -47.02 -2.22 14.86
N ALA A 43 -45.81 -2.73 15.11
CA ALA A 43 -44.59 -1.96 15.20
C ALA A 43 -44.19 -1.47 13.80
N GLN A 44 -43.82 -0.20 13.74
CA GLN A 44 -43.07 0.37 12.63
C GLN A 44 -41.73 -0.37 12.48
N THR A 45 -41.52 -1.06 11.37
CA THR A 45 -40.18 -1.27 10.82
C THR A 45 -40.11 -0.54 9.48
N SER A 46 -39.42 0.60 9.51
CA SER A 46 -38.93 1.27 8.32
C SER A 46 -37.70 0.52 7.82
N ASP A 47 -37.92 -0.56 7.07
CA ASP A 47 -36.85 -1.22 6.32
C ASP A 47 -36.83 -0.62 4.91
N SER A 48 -36.15 0.51 4.78
CA SER A 48 -35.59 0.91 3.49
C SER A 48 -34.38 0.03 3.22
N GLN A 49 -34.63 -1.21 2.77
CA GLN A 49 -33.63 -1.99 2.06
C GLN A 49 -33.49 -1.39 0.66
N ASN A 50 -32.67 -0.35 0.54
CA ASN A 50 -32.05 -0.04 -0.74
C ASN A 50 -30.77 -0.88 -0.82
N ASN A 51 -30.93 -2.19 -1.05
CA ASN A 51 -29.86 -3.03 -1.57
C ASN A 51 -29.61 -2.58 -3.02
N GLN A 52 -28.83 -1.53 -3.18
CA GLN A 52 -27.99 -1.41 -4.36
C GLN A 52 -26.87 -2.41 -4.16
N GLU A 53 -27.16 -3.62 -4.62
CA GLU A 53 -26.19 -4.66 -4.93
C GLU A 53 -25.27 -4.08 -6.01
N SER A 54 -24.29 -3.30 -5.57
CA SER A 54 -23.12 -2.98 -6.38
C SER A 54 -22.42 -4.32 -6.54
N SER A 55 -22.61 -4.95 -7.69
CA SER A 55 -21.70 -5.99 -8.16
C SER A 55 -20.29 -5.43 -7.97
N ALA A 56 -19.50 -6.07 -7.09
CA ALA A 56 -18.21 -5.56 -6.64
C ALA A 56 -17.19 -5.70 -7.77
N THR A 57 -17.32 -4.84 -8.78
CA THR A 57 -16.28 -4.65 -9.78
C THR A 57 -15.15 -3.90 -9.08
N SER A 58 -14.00 -4.54 -8.97
CA SER A 58 -12.78 -3.94 -8.45
C SER A 58 -12.46 -2.65 -9.20
N LEU A 59 -12.31 -1.53 -8.48
CA LEU A 59 -11.90 -0.26 -9.11
C LEU A 59 -10.41 -0.26 -9.49
N ILE A 60 -9.62 -1.04 -8.76
CA ILE A 60 -8.17 -1.18 -8.93
C ILE A 60 -7.86 -2.66 -9.15
N GLN A 61 -6.94 -2.96 -10.05
CA GLN A 61 -6.38 -4.30 -10.19
C GLN A 61 -5.10 -4.40 -9.36
N LEU A 62 -4.83 -5.55 -8.74
CA LEU A 62 -3.53 -5.80 -8.13
C LEU A 62 -2.47 -5.84 -9.24
N PRO A 63 -1.45 -4.95 -9.25
CA PRO A 63 -0.42 -4.99 -10.28
C PRO A 63 0.35 -6.31 -10.20
N GLU A 64 0.72 -6.91 -11.34
CA GLU A 64 1.49 -8.17 -11.33
C GLU A 64 2.83 -8.04 -10.59
N ASN A 65 3.41 -6.84 -10.60
CA ASN A 65 4.69 -6.50 -10.00
C ASN A 65 4.55 -5.77 -8.65
N TYR A 66 3.41 -5.90 -7.94
CA TYR A 66 3.21 -5.21 -6.66
C TYR A 66 4.26 -5.57 -5.59
N GLU A 67 4.89 -6.75 -5.73
CA GLU A 67 5.98 -7.21 -4.84
C GLU A 67 7.36 -6.69 -5.24
N GLU A 68 7.50 -6.08 -6.42
CA GLU A 68 8.76 -5.52 -6.93
C GLU A 68 8.94 -4.03 -6.55
N GLY A 69 7.98 -3.46 -5.82
CA GLY A 69 8.07 -2.10 -5.29
C GLY A 69 9.15 -1.96 -4.22
N VAL A 70 9.56 -0.72 -3.95
CA VAL A 70 10.44 -0.39 -2.83
C VAL A 70 9.69 -0.54 -1.52
N LEU A 71 10.16 -1.45 -0.65
CA LEU A 71 9.74 -1.52 0.75
C LEU A 71 10.26 -0.29 1.51
N TYR A 72 9.46 0.75 1.59
CA TYR A 72 9.92 2.03 2.14
C TYR A 72 9.67 2.17 3.65
N THR A 73 8.74 1.41 4.21
CA THR A 73 8.52 1.38 5.65
C THR A 73 7.82 0.09 6.10
N THR A 74 8.00 -0.24 7.38
CA THR A 74 7.31 -1.35 8.05
C THR A 74 6.66 -0.85 9.33
N VAL A 75 5.51 -1.41 9.70
CA VAL A 75 4.81 -1.06 10.95
C VAL A 75 4.43 -2.30 11.73
N THR A 76 4.61 -2.28 13.06
CA THR A 76 4.18 -3.36 13.94
C THR A 76 3.09 -2.88 14.89
N ARG A 77 1.97 -3.59 14.97
CA ARG A 77 0.82 -3.26 15.82
C ARG A 77 0.27 -4.53 16.51
N GLY A 78 0.78 -4.84 17.69
CA GLY A 78 0.39 -6.08 18.39
C GLY A 78 0.98 -7.31 17.69
N SER A 79 0.13 -8.24 17.27
CA SER A 79 0.50 -9.40 16.43
C SER A 79 0.66 -9.05 14.95
N ALA A 80 0.09 -7.92 14.53
CA ALA A 80 0.13 -7.50 13.13
C ALA A 80 1.49 -6.89 12.76
N PHE A 81 2.02 -7.31 11.63
CA PHE A 81 3.19 -6.73 10.97
C PHE A 81 2.80 -6.27 9.56
N GLU A 82 3.24 -5.09 9.18
CA GLU A 82 2.85 -4.42 7.95
C GLU A 82 4.07 -4.02 7.15
N GLU A 83 4.06 -4.31 5.86
CA GLU A 83 5.06 -3.89 4.88
C GLU A 83 4.41 -2.98 3.86
N LEU A 84 4.96 -1.77 3.67
CA LEU A 84 4.43 -0.79 2.73
C LEU A 84 5.40 -0.59 1.57
N PHE A 85 4.87 -0.73 0.36
CA PHE A 85 5.61 -0.67 -0.89
C PHE A 85 5.07 0.44 -1.80
N THR A 86 5.95 1.04 -2.58
CA THR A 86 5.57 1.91 -3.72
C THR A 86 6.73 1.98 -4.73
N SER A 87 6.57 2.73 -5.83
CA SER A 87 7.64 2.91 -6.81
C SER A 87 8.74 3.85 -6.30
N GLU A 88 9.96 3.65 -6.78
CA GLU A 88 11.07 4.59 -6.57
C GLU A 88 10.70 6.00 -7.07
N GLU A 89 10.06 6.11 -8.23
CA GLU A 89 9.57 7.37 -8.79
C GLU A 89 8.65 8.14 -7.82
N ALA A 90 7.75 7.44 -7.12
CA ALA A 90 6.87 8.09 -6.14
C ALA A 90 7.66 8.61 -4.92
N ILE A 91 8.67 7.85 -4.46
CA ILE A 91 9.55 8.28 -3.36
C ILE A 91 10.36 9.50 -3.77
N GLU A 92 10.97 9.49 -4.96
CA GLU A 92 11.73 10.61 -5.50
C GLU A 92 10.89 11.89 -5.63
N ALA A 93 9.67 11.78 -6.20
CA ALA A 93 8.76 12.91 -6.33
C ALA A 93 8.45 13.54 -4.96
N VAL A 94 8.13 12.70 -3.96
CA VAL A 94 7.86 13.15 -2.59
C VAL A 94 9.09 13.82 -1.95
N GLN A 95 10.30 13.28 -2.15
CA GLN A 95 11.54 13.86 -1.65
C GLN A 95 11.86 15.22 -2.30
N ASN A 96 11.50 15.39 -3.58
CA ASN A 96 11.65 16.65 -4.31
C ASN A 96 10.56 17.67 -3.97
N GLY A 97 9.59 17.31 -3.12
CA GLY A 97 8.44 18.16 -2.79
C GLY A 97 7.45 18.31 -3.94
N GLU A 98 7.48 17.39 -4.90
CA GLU A 98 6.56 17.30 -6.02
C GLU A 98 5.31 16.49 -5.62
N PRO A 99 4.17 16.70 -6.30
CA PRO A 99 3.00 15.85 -6.09
C PRO A 99 3.31 14.39 -6.43
N VAL A 100 2.69 13.45 -5.72
CA VAL A 100 2.76 12.03 -6.08
C VAL A 100 2.25 11.86 -7.52
N PRO A 101 2.99 11.21 -8.43
CA PRO A 101 2.59 11.08 -9.83
C PRO A 101 1.30 10.27 -10.01
N SER A 102 0.50 10.64 -11.02
CA SER A 102 -0.61 9.79 -11.51
C SER A 102 -0.06 8.45 -12.01
N GLY A 103 -0.77 7.36 -11.73
CA GLY A 103 -0.31 5.98 -11.95
C GLY A 103 0.48 5.39 -10.78
N THR A 104 0.74 6.16 -9.71
CA THR A 104 1.37 5.60 -8.50
C THR A 104 0.47 4.57 -7.86
N VAL A 105 1.03 3.39 -7.59
CA VAL A 105 0.42 2.36 -6.77
C VAL A 105 1.19 2.24 -5.47
N MET A 106 0.45 2.16 -4.36
CA MET A 106 1.00 1.80 -3.06
C MET A 106 0.35 0.51 -2.59
N THR A 107 1.16 -0.39 -2.06
CA THR A 107 0.71 -1.69 -1.57
C THR A 107 1.08 -1.87 -0.11
N LEU A 108 0.12 -2.32 0.69
CA LEU A 108 0.31 -2.67 2.08
C LEU A 108 0.03 -4.16 2.27
N LYS A 109 1.07 -4.93 2.60
CA LYS A 109 0.94 -6.34 2.99
C LYS A 109 0.81 -6.41 4.49
N ILE A 110 -0.24 -7.06 4.98
CA ILE A 110 -0.48 -7.25 6.42
C ILE A 110 -0.32 -8.71 6.77
N TYR A 111 0.53 -8.97 7.76
CA TYR A 111 0.81 -10.27 8.32
C TYR A 111 0.23 -10.34 9.73
N GLU A 112 -0.43 -11.44 10.07
CA GLU A 112 -0.88 -11.78 11.42
C GLU A 112 -0.23 -13.09 11.82
N ASP A 113 0.38 -13.15 13.01
CA ASP A 113 1.12 -14.32 13.49
C ASP A 113 2.13 -14.86 12.44
N GLU A 114 2.83 -13.94 11.76
CA GLU A 114 3.83 -14.21 10.71
C GLU A 114 3.26 -14.82 9.40
N VAL A 115 1.94 -14.85 9.24
CA VAL A 115 1.26 -15.33 8.03
C VAL A 115 0.62 -14.15 7.29
N LEU A 116 0.82 -14.06 5.97
CA LEU A 116 0.16 -13.04 5.14
C LEU A 116 -1.37 -13.22 5.25
N ASP A 117 -2.05 -12.19 5.74
CA ASP A 117 -3.50 -12.20 6.00
C ASP A 117 -4.27 -11.44 4.92
N ARG A 118 -3.74 -10.31 4.45
CA ARG A 118 -4.37 -9.49 3.39
C ARG A 118 -3.41 -8.54 2.72
N ILE A 119 -3.80 -8.08 1.53
CA ILE A 119 -3.09 -7.07 0.75
C ILE A 119 -4.05 -5.90 0.49
N PHE A 120 -3.66 -4.68 0.87
CA PHE A 120 -4.35 -3.47 0.45
C PHE A 120 -3.58 -2.75 -0.64
N VAL A 121 -4.31 -2.21 -1.60
CA VAL A 121 -3.77 -1.39 -2.68
C VAL A 121 -4.49 -0.06 -2.70
N MET A 122 -3.75 1.02 -2.90
CA MET A 122 -4.29 2.30 -3.30
C MET A 122 -3.57 2.79 -4.56
N GLU A 123 -4.35 3.33 -5.49
CA GLU A 123 -3.86 3.81 -6.79
C GLU A 123 -4.26 5.27 -6.95
N LYS A 124 -3.32 6.09 -7.40
CA LYS A 124 -3.57 7.48 -7.76
C LYS A 124 -3.78 7.59 -9.25
N ARG A 125 -4.89 8.21 -9.68
CA ARG A 125 -5.13 8.54 -11.09
C ARG A 125 -5.84 9.88 -11.23
N ASP A 126 -5.41 10.65 -12.22
CA ASP A 126 -6.07 11.88 -12.68
C ASP A 126 -7.11 11.62 -13.78
N ASP A 127 -7.17 10.40 -14.31
CA ASP A 127 -8.01 9.97 -15.43
C ASP A 127 -9.11 8.97 -15.06
N TRP A 128 -9.57 8.95 -13.80
CA TRP A 128 -10.67 8.10 -13.36
C TRP A 128 -11.90 8.22 -14.27
N ASP A 129 -12.56 7.09 -14.50
CA ASP A 129 -13.85 7.07 -15.22
C ASP A 129 -14.82 8.05 -14.54
N PRO A 130 -15.44 8.98 -15.29
CA PRO A 130 -16.45 9.89 -14.74
C PRO A 130 -17.63 9.20 -14.04
N GLU A 131 -17.88 7.91 -14.31
CA GLU A 131 -18.86 7.09 -13.60
C GLU A 131 -18.42 6.72 -12.17
N ILE A 132 -17.12 6.77 -11.85
CA ILE A 132 -16.59 6.61 -10.49
C ILE A 132 -16.86 7.89 -9.70
N LEU A 133 -17.83 7.81 -8.80
CA LEU A 133 -18.28 8.94 -8.03
C LEU A 133 -17.20 9.40 -7.04
N PRO A 134 -17.15 10.71 -6.69
CA PRO A 134 -16.20 11.22 -5.72
C PRO A 134 -16.28 10.52 -4.36
N GLU A 135 -17.42 9.97 -3.96
CA GLU A 135 -17.58 9.24 -2.69
C GLU A 135 -16.91 7.86 -2.69
N GLN A 136 -16.46 7.38 -3.85
CA GLN A 136 -15.76 6.09 -4.01
C GLN A 136 -14.23 6.24 -3.96
N ARG A 137 -13.73 7.47 -3.72
CA ARG A 137 -12.30 7.82 -3.74
C ARG A 137 -12.01 9.01 -2.84
N ASN A 138 -10.73 9.27 -2.59
CA ASN A 138 -10.27 10.48 -1.92
C ASN A 138 -9.40 11.28 -2.89
N GLY A 139 -9.91 12.39 -3.41
CA GLY A 139 -9.24 13.10 -4.49
C GLY A 139 -8.96 12.13 -5.64
N GLU A 140 -7.69 11.98 -6.01
CA GLU A 140 -7.24 11.09 -7.08
C GLU A 140 -6.98 9.64 -6.63
N TRP A 141 -7.23 9.29 -5.36
CA TRP A 141 -6.91 7.98 -4.79
C TRP A 141 -8.13 7.06 -4.64
N ALA A 142 -8.09 5.90 -5.29
CA ALA A 142 -9.01 4.80 -5.01
C ALA A 142 -8.33 3.72 -4.16
N TYR A 143 -9.12 2.79 -3.63
CA TYR A 143 -8.66 1.76 -2.69
C TYR A 143 -9.24 0.40 -3.06
N GLN A 144 -8.47 -0.66 -2.81
CA GLN A 144 -8.92 -2.04 -2.98
C GLN A 144 -8.23 -2.98 -2.00
N SER A 145 -8.91 -4.08 -1.68
CA SER A 145 -8.41 -5.18 -0.86
C SER A 145 -8.37 -6.47 -1.64
N PHE A 146 -7.32 -7.26 -1.39
CA PHE A 146 -7.09 -8.58 -1.94
C PHE A 146 -6.77 -9.57 -0.82
N ASP A 147 -7.08 -10.84 -1.07
CA ASP A 147 -6.67 -11.95 -0.21
C ASP A 147 -5.16 -12.26 -0.39
N PRO A 148 -4.57 -13.15 0.44
CA PRO A 148 -3.17 -13.53 0.32
C PRO A 148 -2.78 -14.13 -1.03
N GLU A 149 -3.74 -14.70 -1.76
CA GLU A 149 -3.57 -15.24 -3.10
C GLU A 149 -3.66 -14.16 -4.20
N GLY A 150 -3.96 -12.91 -3.83
CA GLY A 150 -4.08 -11.77 -4.74
C GLY A 150 -5.43 -11.67 -5.45
N ALA A 151 -6.43 -12.47 -5.06
CA ALA A 151 -7.79 -12.36 -5.56
C ALA A 151 -8.58 -11.28 -4.80
N LEU A 152 -9.61 -10.74 -5.45
CA LEU A 152 -10.43 -9.67 -4.88
C LEU A 152 -11.05 -10.10 -3.55
N ASN A 153 -10.84 -9.29 -2.51
CA ASN A 153 -11.46 -9.54 -1.22
C ASN A 153 -12.87 -8.92 -1.17
N GLU A 154 -13.87 -9.68 -1.60
CA GLU A 154 -15.28 -9.26 -1.63
C GLU A 154 -15.89 -9.03 -0.23
N GLY A 155 -15.25 -9.55 0.82
CA GLY A 155 -15.70 -9.39 2.21
C GLY A 155 -15.26 -8.08 2.86
N GLU A 156 -14.44 -7.28 2.18
CA GLU A 156 -13.87 -6.05 2.72
C GLU A 156 -14.73 -4.81 2.43
N ASP A 157 -14.96 -3.99 3.45
CA ASP A 157 -15.64 -2.70 3.28
C ASP A 157 -14.64 -1.61 2.90
N ILE A 158 -14.55 -1.32 1.60
CA ILE A 158 -13.66 -0.29 1.05
C ILE A 158 -14.00 1.12 1.58
N GLY A 159 -15.25 1.37 2.00
CA GLY A 159 -15.67 2.65 2.59
C GLY A 159 -14.87 3.04 3.84
N ARG A 160 -14.34 2.04 4.58
CA ARG A 160 -13.48 2.29 5.74
C ARG A 160 -12.12 2.87 5.35
N CYS A 161 -11.58 2.48 4.19
CA CYS A 161 -10.28 2.95 3.68
C CYS A 161 -10.41 4.43 3.31
N ILE A 162 -11.44 4.75 2.53
CA ILE A 162 -11.83 6.10 2.12
C ILE A 162 -11.98 6.99 3.35
N SER A 163 -12.81 6.57 4.32
CA SER A 163 -13.09 7.34 5.53
C SER A 163 -11.86 7.58 6.40
N CYS A 164 -11.01 6.56 6.56
CA CYS A 164 -9.79 6.68 7.37
C CYS A 164 -8.77 7.62 6.72
N HIS A 165 -8.57 7.51 5.40
CA HIS A 165 -7.60 8.31 4.67
C HIS A 165 -8.07 9.75 4.42
N ALA A 166 -9.37 10.03 4.48
CA ALA A 166 -9.91 11.37 4.20
C ALA A 166 -9.33 12.45 5.14
N GLY A 167 -8.98 12.09 6.37
CA GLY A 167 -8.33 12.98 7.32
C GLY A 167 -6.90 13.40 6.97
N GLN A 168 -6.29 12.79 5.95
CA GLN A 168 -4.93 13.05 5.48
C GLN A 168 -4.88 13.89 4.20
N GLU A 169 -5.93 14.65 3.88
CA GLU A 169 -6.00 15.49 2.67
C GLU A 169 -4.77 16.41 2.48
N ASN A 170 -4.20 16.94 3.57
CA ASN A 170 -3.00 17.79 3.51
C ASN A 170 -1.71 17.04 3.12
N ASP A 171 -1.70 15.71 3.29
CA ASP A 171 -0.57 14.83 3.00
C ASP A 171 -0.91 13.89 1.83
N ASP A 172 -1.68 14.38 0.86
CA ASP A 172 -2.14 13.64 -0.34
C ASP A 172 -2.84 12.32 0.02
N PHE A 173 -3.57 12.32 1.13
CA PHE A 173 -4.26 11.16 1.71
C PHE A 173 -3.32 10.03 2.19
N LEU A 174 -2.02 10.28 2.39
CA LEU A 174 -1.01 9.28 2.75
C LEU A 174 -0.53 9.40 4.21
N TYR A 175 -0.85 8.41 5.05
CA TYR A 175 -0.39 8.37 6.45
C TYR A 175 1.13 8.24 6.64
N LYS A 176 1.83 7.72 5.63
CA LYS A 176 3.27 7.42 5.68
C LYS A 176 4.07 8.23 4.67
N LEU A 177 3.54 9.39 4.26
CA LEU A 177 4.23 10.33 3.38
C LEU A 177 5.63 10.70 3.90
N ASP A 178 5.75 10.96 5.21
CA ASP A 178 7.02 11.36 5.83
C ASP A 178 8.11 10.27 5.80
N GLU A 179 7.74 9.00 5.77
CA GLU A 179 8.70 7.90 5.62
C GLU A 179 9.32 7.92 4.22
N MET A 180 8.54 8.25 3.17
CA MET A 180 9.09 8.44 1.82
C MET A 180 10.06 9.63 1.75
N LYS A 181 9.73 10.75 2.42
CA LYS A 181 10.60 11.94 2.48
C LYS A 181 11.98 11.67 3.07
N THR A 182 12.08 10.67 3.95
CA THR A 182 13.33 10.34 4.67
C THR A 182 13.95 9.03 4.23
N TYR A 183 13.37 8.37 3.23
CA TYR A 183 13.86 7.10 2.69
C TYR A 183 15.23 7.26 2.02
N ASP A 184 16.13 6.30 2.22
CA ASP A 184 17.46 6.31 1.63
C ASP A 184 17.47 5.55 0.29
N LEU A 185 17.20 6.28 -0.81
CA LEU A 185 17.27 5.73 -2.17
C LEU A 185 18.70 5.36 -2.58
N GLU A 186 19.72 6.05 -2.06
CA GLU A 186 21.12 5.75 -2.38
C GLU A 186 21.53 4.37 -1.86
N ALA A 187 21.01 3.98 -0.70
CA ALA A 187 21.23 2.65 -0.13
C ALA A 187 20.67 1.51 -1.00
N LEU A 188 19.54 1.74 -1.68
CA LEU A 188 18.97 0.76 -2.63
C LEU A 188 19.87 0.61 -3.87
N ALA A 189 20.24 1.72 -4.50
CA ALA A 189 21.08 1.71 -5.69
C ALA A 189 22.45 1.04 -5.44
N GLY A 190 23.02 1.26 -4.24
CA GLY A 190 24.26 0.59 -3.83
C GLY A 190 24.14 -0.93 -3.65
N GLN A 191 22.93 -1.44 -3.41
CA GLN A 191 22.67 -2.87 -3.22
C GLN A 191 22.65 -3.62 -4.55
N GLU A 192 22.08 -3.04 -5.60
CA GLU A 192 22.09 -3.58 -6.97
C GLU A 192 23.52 -3.62 -7.56
N ASP A 193 24.28 -2.53 -7.36
CA ASP A 193 25.69 -2.46 -7.76
C ASP A 193 26.56 -3.48 -7.01
N SER A 194 26.26 -3.73 -5.73
CA SER A 194 26.98 -4.73 -4.93
C SER A 194 26.66 -6.18 -5.34
N ALA A 195 25.45 -6.45 -5.84
CA ALA A 195 25.10 -7.75 -6.41
C ALA A 195 25.84 -7.98 -7.75
N ALA A 196 26.05 -6.93 -8.54
CA ALA A 196 26.85 -7.00 -9.76
C ALA A 196 28.36 -7.15 -9.48
N PHE A 197 28.88 -6.61 -8.37
CA PHE A 197 30.31 -6.66 -8.03
C PHE A 197 30.76 -7.98 -7.38
N GLN A 198 29.85 -8.84 -6.91
CA GLN A 198 30.20 -10.11 -6.26
C GLN A 198 30.52 -11.27 -7.23
N PHE A 199 30.33 -11.09 -8.54
CA PHE A 199 30.70 -12.11 -9.55
C PHE A 199 31.99 -11.80 -10.33
N ALA A 200 32.57 -10.60 -10.18
CA ALA A 200 33.71 -10.18 -11.00
C ALA A 200 35.07 -10.22 -10.31
N ASP A 201 35.14 -10.34 -8.97
CA ASP A 201 36.41 -10.12 -8.25
C ASP A 201 36.83 -11.22 -7.26
N SER A 202 36.38 -12.47 -7.48
CA SER A 202 37.08 -13.62 -6.90
C SER A 202 38.37 -13.89 -7.68
N HIS A 203 39.36 -13.02 -7.47
CA HIS A 203 40.74 -13.24 -7.90
C HIS A 203 41.22 -14.58 -7.33
N SER A 204 41.29 -15.60 -8.20
CA SER A 204 41.68 -16.98 -7.87
C SER A 204 43.16 -17.16 -7.52
N SER A 205 43.86 -16.09 -7.13
CA SER A 205 45.30 -16.05 -6.83
C SER A 205 45.74 -16.85 -5.59
N GLY A 206 44.87 -17.73 -5.06
CA GLY A 206 45.20 -18.70 -4.00
C GLY A 206 44.81 -20.16 -4.31
N TRP A 207 44.14 -20.43 -5.44
CA TRP A 207 43.71 -21.79 -5.78
C TRP A 207 44.80 -22.50 -6.59
N GLY A 208 45.71 -23.16 -5.89
CA GLY A 208 46.61 -24.12 -6.51
C GLY A 208 45.82 -25.34 -6.96
N VAL A 209 45.63 -25.52 -8.27
CA VAL A 209 45.11 -26.76 -8.84
C VAL A 209 46.18 -27.82 -8.67
N MET A 210 45.98 -28.75 -7.73
CA MET A 210 46.73 -30.01 -7.72
C MET A 210 46.09 -30.92 -8.75
N GLU A 211 46.86 -31.29 -9.77
CA GLU A 211 46.53 -32.36 -10.70
C GLU A 211 46.51 -33.67 -9.90
N VAL A 212 45.34 -34.33 -9.88
CA VAL A 212 45.16 -35.59 -9.16
C VAL A 212 45.49 -36.72 -10.13
N ASP A 213 46.69 -37.29 -10.01
CA ASP A 213 47.03 -38.51 -10.72
C ASP A 213 46.12 -39.65 -10.24
N ALA A 214 45.52 -40.33 -11.21
CA ALA A 214 44.61 -41.46 -11.01
C ALA A 214 45.36 -42.73 -10.60
N ASP A 215 46.10 -42.71 -9.50
CA ASP A 215 46.58 -43.94 -8.84
C ASP A 215 47.00 -43.66 -7.39
N SER A 216 46.06 -43.76 -6.46
CA SER A 216 46.29 -44.22 -5.07
C SER A 216 45.05 -43.93 -4.22
N GLY A 217 44.16 -44.90 -4.13
CA GLY A 217 43.17 -44.92 -3.06
C GLY A 217 43.88 -45.14 -1.73
N GLN A 218 44.09 -44.08 -0.95
CA GLN A 218 44.16 -44.06 0.52
C GLN A 218 44.66 -42.69 1.03
N ALA A 219 43.77 -41.72 1.22
CA ALA A 219 43.99 -40.59 2.13
C ALA A 219 42.69 -39.80 2.42
N LEU A 220 41.66 -40.46 2.96
CA LEU A 220 40.52 -39.77 3.58
C LEU A 220 40.57 -39.96 5.09
N THR A 221 41.52 -39.31 5.78
CA THR A 221 41.49 -39.26 7.26
C THR A 221 42.21 -38.04 7.84
N GLN A 222 42.22 -36.88 7.18
CA GLN A 222 42.84 -35.70 7.78
C GLN A 222 42.26 -34.35 7.34
N VAL A 223 40.93 -34.19 7.42
CA VAL A 223 40.28 -32.86 7.47
C VAL A 223 39.10 -32.87 8.46
N ALA A 224 39.27 -33.53 9.61
CA ALA A 224 38.24 -33.60 10.67
C ALA A 224 38.69 -32.90 11.97
N GLN A 225 39.58 -31.89 11.87
CA GLN A 225 40.00 -31.09 13.02
C GLN A 225 40.17 -29.63 12.60
N GLY A 226 39.11 -28.85 12.79
CA GLY A 226 39.15 -27.39 12.64
C GLY A 226 37.86 -26.81 12.10
N GLY A 227 36.83 -26.67 12.96
CA GLY A 227 35.60 -25.98 12.58
C GLY A 227 34.38 -26.28 13.46
N GLU A 228 34.56 -26.47 14.77
CA GLU A 228 33.42 -26.51 15.69
C GLU A 228 32.98 -25.07 15.99
N ASN A 229 31.99 -24.59 15.22
CA ASN A 229 30.88 -23.70 15.65
C ASN A 229 30.27 -22.95 14.45
N LEU A 230 29.38 -23.59 13.72
CA LEU A 230 28.11 -22.98 13.28
C LEU A 230 27.23 -24.08 12.67
N LEU A 231 25.91 -23.98 12.88
CA LEU A 231 24.85 -24.88 12.40
C LEU A 231 24.52 -26.08 13.31
N THR A 232 24.13 -25.81 14.55
CA THR A 232 23.15 -26.66 15.23
C THR A 232 21.76 -26.33 14.70
N ASN A 233 21.40 -26.82 13.52
CA ASN A 233 20.01 -26.96 13.14
C ASN A 233 19.84 -28.36 12.52
N GLY A 234 18.75 -29.03 12.89
CA GLY A 234 18.53 -30.46 12.62
C GLY A 234 18.42 -30.84 11.14
N PRO A 235 18.14 -32.11 10.83
CA PRO A 235 18.16 -32.67 9.47
C PRO A 235 17.21 -31.98 8.48
N GLU A 236 16.23 -31.20 8.95
CA GLU A 236 15.37 -30.36 8.09
C GLU A 236 16.10 -29.13 7.55
N SER A 237 16.93 -28.48 8.37
CA SER A 237 17.68 -27.29 7.93
C SER A 237 18.74 -27.62 6.88
N GLN A 238 19.34 -28.82 6.94
CA GLN A 238 20.23 -29.31 5.88
C GLN A 238 19.48 -29.53 4.56
N LYS A 239 18.22 -29.96 4.60
CA LYS A 239 17.40 -30.10 3.39
C LYS A 239 17.03 -28.75 2.79
N VAL A 240 16.68 -27.76 3.61
CA VAL A 240 16.37 -26.40 3.13
C VAL A 240 17.59 -25.76 2.47
N VAL A 241 18.76 -25.85 3.12
CA VAL A 241 20.01 -25.34 2.54
C VAL A 241 20.34 -26.08 1.23
N GLN A 242 20.14 -27.39 1.18
CA GLN A 242 20.40 -28.17 -0.03
C GLN A 242 19.40 -27.88 -1.17
N ASP A 243 18.13 -27.61 -0.86
CA ASP A 243 17.10 -27.21 -1.83
C ASP A 243 17.40 -25.83 -2.42
N VAL A 244 17.76 -24.86 -1.57
CA VAL A 244 18.14 -23.50 -2.00
C VAL A 244 19.37 -23.55 -2.91
N LEU A 245 20.41 -24.30 -2.54
CA LEU A 245 21.62 -24.44 -3.37
C LEU A 245 21.32 -25.13 -4.71
N LEU A 246 20.42 -26.11 -4.74
CA LEU A 246 20.05 -26.81 -5.96
C LEU A 246 19.25 -25.90 -6.91
N ARG A 247 18.33 -25.08 -6.38
CA ARG A 247 17.58 -24.09 -7.18
C ARG A 247 18.48 -23.03 -7.79
N MET A 248 19.45 -22.52 -7.01
CA MET A 248 20.44 -21.56 -7.52
C MET A 248 21.29 -22.16 -8.65
N TYR A 249 21.70 -23.43 -8.52
CA TYR A 249 22.46 -24.12 -9.57
C TYR A 249 21.66 -24.34 -10.86
N ILE A 250 20.38 -24.70 -10.75
CA ILE A 250 19.52 -24.91 -11.93
C ILE A 250 19.27 -23.59 -12.66
N ASN A 251 18.97 -22.51 -11.93
CA ASN A 251 18.71 -21.20 -12.53
C ASN A 251 19.96 -20.58 -13.18
N GLY A 252 21.17 -20.94 -12.73
CA GLY A 252 22.43 -20.50 -13.32
C GLY A 252 22.85 -21.26 -14.59
N LEU A 253 22.12 -22.30 -15.00
CA LEU A 253 22.39 -23.06 -16.23
C LEU A 253 21.50 -22.64 -17.41
N GLU A 254 20.51 -21.77 -17.18
CA GLU A 254 19.57 -21.29 -18.20
C GLU A 254 19.91 -19.87 -18.73
N SER A 255 21.08 -19.33 -18.38
CA SER A 255 21.64 -18.05 -18.84
C SER A 255 22.86 -18.20 -19.74
#